data_AF-A0A2S9SQR6-F1
#
_entry.id   AF-A0A2S9SQR6-F1
#
_cell.length_a   1.000
_cell.length_b   1.000
_cell.length_c   1.000
_cell.angle_alpha   90.00
_cell.angle_beta   90.00
_cell.angle_gamma   90.00
#
_symmetry.space_group_name_H-M   'P 1'
#
loop_
_entity.id
_entity.type
_entity.pdbx_description
1 polymer ?
#
loop_
_entity_poly.entity_id
_entity_poly.type
_entity_poly.pdbx_seq_one_letter_code
_entity_poly.pdbx_strand_id
1 'polypeptide(L)'
;MSKQILKFAIFVCFITILAGCTQKNKEVQTESDKVNQMKAGMNVANYKQENITVQNSLEATISSLATQMMVNKKLDTSKPLIVTSFVRLDQFKTTSEFGRVVGESMIDELSNREFNLIEFRGQMAISVNDKGEYFLSRKPHELKKEVPSTYVVVGTYSRQNGKVILNARVIDNITGKVITSARATYVHGLAHDCTMFGDCPPMRTIKIVKEK
;
A
#
# COMPACT_ATOMS: atom_id res chain seq x y z
N MET A 1 -12.55 -78.70 -9.74
CA MET A 1 -13.14 -77.46 -9.17
C MET A 1 -12.31 -76.79 -8.07
N SER A 2 -11.20 -77.35 -7.55
CA SER A 2 -10.44 -76.76 -6.43
C SER A 2 -9.42 -75.66 -6.83
N LYS A 3 -8.85 -75.69 -8.05
CA LYS A 3 -7.81 -74.73 -8.46
C LYS A 3 -8.31 -73.32 -8.89
N GLN A 4 -9.58 -73.17 -9.24
CA GLN A 4 -10.16 -71.85 -9.58
C GLN A 4 -10.50 -71.01 -8.35
N ILE A 5 -10.88 -71.66 -7.24
CA ILE A 5 -11.24 -70.98 -5.98
C ILE A 5 -10.00 -70.39 -5.31
N LEU A 6 -8.84 -71.07 -5.41
CA LEU A 6 -7.58 -70.59 -4.86
C LEU A 6 -7.04 -69.35 -5.60
N LYS A 7 -7.25 -69.26 -6.93
CA LYS A 7 -6.88 -68.08 -7.72
C LYS A 7 -7.76 -66.86 -7.43
N PHE A 8 -9.05 -67.08 -7.14
CA PHE A 8 -9.97 -66.00 -6.74
C PHE A 8 -9.64 -65.46 -5.34
N ALA A 9 -9.25 -66.31 -4.39
CA ALA A 9 -8.86 -65.89 -3.05
C ALA A 9 -7.59 -65.01 -3.04
N ILE A 10 -6.61 -65.31 -3.90
CA ILE A 10 -5.38 -64.53 -4.02
C ILE A 10 -5.65 -63.15 -4.66
N PHE A 11 -6.59 -63.07 -5.62
CA PHE A 11 -6.95 -61.81 -6.26
C PHE A 11 -7.77 -60.88 -5.33
N VAL A 12 -8.63 -61.43 -4.48
CA VAL A 12 -9.41 -60.64 -3.50
C VAL A 12 -8.54 -60.12 -2.35
N CYS A 13 -7.49 -60.84 -1.95
CA CYS A 13 -6.54 -60.37 -0.93
C CYS A 13 -5.63 -59.23 -1.40
N PHE A 14 -5.39 -59.09 -2.71
CA PHE A 14 -4.57 -58.00 -3.25
C PHE A 14 -5.31 -56.66 -3.33
N ILE A 15 -6.65 -56.68 -3.35
CA ILE A 15 -7.49 -55.47 -3.45
C ILE A 15 -7.76 -54.85 -2.07
N THR A 16 -7.68 -55.61 -0.98
CA THR A 16 -7.96 -55.13 0.38
C THR A 16 -6.78 -54.44 1.07
N ILE A 17 -5.57 -54.45 0.49
CA ILE A 17 -4.37 -53.81 1.09
C ILE A 17 -4.20 -52.34 0.64
N LEU A 18 -4.96 -51.87 -0.36
CA LEU A 18 -4.86 -50.50 -0.88
C LEU A 18 -5.85 -49.51 -0.25
N ALA A 19 -6.71 -49.95 0.69
CA ALA A 19 -7.55 -49.05 1.48
C ALA A 19 -6.78 -48.55 2.73
N GLY A 20 -5.60 -47.96 2.50
CA GLY A 20 -4.93 -47.15 3.51
C GLY A 20 -5.72 -45.85 3.72
N CYS A 21 -6.60 -45.84 4.72
CA CYS A 21 -7.34 -44.65 5.12
C CYS A 21 -6.37 -43.52 5.49
N THR A 22 -6.34 -42.46 4.68
CA THR A 22 -5.69 -41.20 5.05
C THR A 22 -6.57 -40.50 6.10
N GLN A 23 -6.38 -40.85 7.37
CA GLN A 23 -7.01 -40.14 8.47
C GLN A 23 -6.17 -38.89 8.73
N LYS A 24 -6.44 -37.81 7.97
CA LYS A 24 -5.82 -36.50 8.17
C LYS A 24 -6.15 -36.04 9.60
N ASN A 25 -5.15 -36.10 10.47
CA ASN A 25 -5.29 -35.76 11.87
C ASN A 25 -5.45 -34.22 11.98
N LYS A 26 -6.56 -33.75 12.59
CA LYS A 26 -6.91 -32.32 12.64
C LYS A 26 -5.83 -31.46 13.30
N GLU A 27 -5.13 -32.03 14.28
CA GLU A 27 -4.03 -31.37 14.99
C GLU A 27 -2.81 -31.15 14.09
N VAL A 28 -2.44 -32.16 13.30
CA VAL A 28 -1.34 -32.08 12.31
C VAL A 28 -1.67 -31.06 11.21
N GLN A 29 -2.94 -30.98 10.79
CA GLN A 29 -3.36 -30.01 9.80
C GLN A 29 -3.32 -28.56 10.34
N THR A 30 -3.74 -28.35 11.58
CA THR A 30 -3.68 -27.03 12.24
C THR A 30 -2.25 -26.51 12.37
N GLU A 31 -1.31 -27.38 12.78
CA GLU A 31 0.11 -27.00 12.86
C GLU A 31 0.73 -26.78 11.46
N SER A 32 0.36 -27.59 10.47
CA SER A 32 0.78 -27.38 9.08
C SER A 32 0.30 -26.04 8.53
N ASP A 33 -0.93 -25.64 8.85
CA ASP A 33 -1.52 -24.37 8.41
C ASP A 33 -0.80 -23.17 9.06
N LYS A 34 -0.44 -23.26 10.36
CA LYS A 34 0.39 -22.24 11.03
C LYS A 34 1.77 -22.11 10.38
N VAL A 35 2.44 -23.24 10.10
CA VAL A 35 3.76 -23.26 9.44
C VAL A 35 3.67 -22.64 8.03
N ASN A 36 2.62 -22.95 7.27
CA ASN A 36 2.40 -22.38 5.95
C ASN A 36 2.14 -20.86 6.01
N GLN A 37 1.36 -20.38 6.98
CA GLN A 37 1.16 -18.95 7.21
C GLN A 37 2.46 -18.23 7.59
N MET A 38 3.27 -18.83 8.47
CA MET A 38 4.58 -18.29 8.84
C MET A 38 5.52 -18.23 7.64
N LYS A 39 5.57 -19.28 6.81
CA LYS A 39 6.36 -19.31 5.58
C LYS A 39 5.92 -18.23 4.59
N ALA A 40 4.61 -18.03 4.42
CA ALA A 40 4.07 -16.97 3.58
C ALA A 40 4.48 -15.58 4.12
N GLY A 41 4.35 -15.33 5.42
CA GLY A 41 4.78 -14.08 6.05
C GLY A 41 6.29 -13.82 5.90
N MET A 42 7.11 -14.86 6.04
CA MET A 42 8.56 -14.78 5.85
C MET A 42 8.95 -14.47 4.40
N ASN A 43 8.26 -15.07 3.42
CA ASN A 43 8.48 -14.76 2.00
C ASN A 43 8.18 -13.28 1.68
N VAL A 44 7.11 -12.72 2.25
CA VAL A 44 6.77 -11.30 2.10
C VAL A 44 7.84 -10.41 2.75
N ALA A 45 8.33 -10.78 3.94
CA ALA A 45 9.37 -10.04 4.63
C ALA A 45 10.71 -10.06 3.84
N ASN A 46 11.11 -11.21 3.33
CA ASN A 46 12.33 -11.37 2.52
C ASN A 46 12.22 -10.58 1.20
N TYR A 47 11.08 -10.70 0.50
CA TYR A 47 10.83 -9.95 -0.73
C TYR A 47 10.95 -8.44 -0.51
N LYS A 48 10.40 -7.93 0.61
CA LYS A 48 10.52 -6.52 0.99
C LYS A 48 11.96 -6.09 1.25
N GLN A 49 12.73 -6.93 1.94
CA GLN A 49 14.12 -6.65 2.27
C GLN A 49 14.99 -6.57 1.02
N GLU A 50 14.80 -7.48 0.06
CA GLU A 50 15.63 -7.59 -1.14
C GLU A 50 15.29 -6.55 -2.21
N ASN A 51 14.00 -6.24 -2.43
CA ASN A 51 13.59 -5.60 -3.70
C ASN A 51 13.01 -4.18 -3.54
N ILE A 52 12.70 -3.71 -2.33
CA ILE A 52 11.67 -2.67 -2.22
C ILE A 52 12.01 -1.49 -1.28
N THR A 53 13.03 -1.61 -0.43
CA THR A 53 13.27 -0.64 0.66
C THR A 53 13.95 0.67 0.24
N VAL A 54 14.75 0.67 -0.83
CA VAL A 54 15.53 1.84 -1.28
C VAL A 54 15.41 2.01 -2.79
N GLN A 55 15.09 3.22 -3.24
CA GLN A 55 14.82 3.55 -4.63
C GLN A 55 15.50 4.88 -4.99
N ASN A 56 15.90 5.04 -6.25
CA ASN A 56 16.63 6.23 -6.72
C ASN A 56 15.74 7.24 -7.47
N SER A 57 14.43 6.96 -7.61
CA SER A 57 13.45 7.91 -8.14
C SER A 57 12.20 7.93 -7.25
N LEU A 58 11.47 9.04 -7.30
CA LEU A 58 10.25 9.19 -6.51
C LEU A 58 9.18 8.21 -6.99
N GLU A 59 9.06 8.04 -8.31
CA GLU A 59 8.11 7.14 -8.98
C GLU A 59 8.37 5.69 -8.56
N ALA A 60 9.62 5.23 -8.63
CA ALA A 60 9.99 3.88 -8.19
C ALA A 60 9.72 3.69 -6.69
N THR A 61 9.90 4.74 -5.88
CA THR A 61 9.58 4.72 -4.44
C THR A 61 8.09 4.53 -4.20
N ILE A 62 7.23 5.25 -4.93
CA ILE A 62 5.77 5.17 -4.79
C ILE A 62 5.24 3.85 -5.34
N SER A 63 5.76 3.39 -6.48
CA SER A 63 5.44 2.08 -7.04
C SER A 63 5.84 0.93 -6.11
N SER A 64 7.00 1.06 -5.45
CA SER A 64 7.46 0.18 -4.38
C SER A 64 6.48 0.13 -3.20
N LEU A 65 5.96 1.28 -2.76
CA LEU A 65 4.95 1.33 -1.69
C LEU A 65 3.67 0.62 -2.11
N ALA A 66 3.14 0.91 -3.30
CA ALA A 66 1.93 0.26 -3.82
C ALA A 66 2.10 -1.25 -3.95
N THR A 67 3.26 -1.70 -4.44
CA THR A 67 3.61 -3.13 -4.55
C THR A 67 3.61 -3.81 -3.18
N GLN A 68 4.25 -3.22 -2.17
CA GLN A 68 4.23 -3.75 -0.80
C GLN A 68 2.82 -3.88 -0.23
N MET A 69 1.92 -2.95 -0.54
CA MET A 69 0.53 -3.03 -0.08
C MET A 69 -0.18 -4.26 -0.63
N MET A 70 0.13 -4.66 -1.87
CA MET A 70 -0.49 -5.78 -2.58
C MET A 70 0.06 -7.15 -2.20
N VAL A 71 1.36 -7.23 -1.90
CA VAL A 71 2.07 -8.51 -1.74
C VAL A 71 1.48 -9.40 -0.66
N ASN A 72 0.94 -8.83 0.42
CA ASN A 72 0.35 -9.63 1.50
C ASN A 72 -1.10 -10.08 1.24
N LYS A 73 -1.72 -9.66 0.12
CA LYS A 73 -3.07 -10.03 -0.32
C LYS A 73 -4.16 -9.83 0.76
N LYS A 74 -3.96 -8.88 1.67
CA LYS A 74 -4.94 -8.55 2.74
C LYS A 74 -6.00 -7.55 2.30
N LEU A 75 -5.78 -6.88 1.16
CA LEU A 75 -6.68 -5.88 0.63
C LEU A 75 -7.74 -6.54 -0.25
N ASP A 76 -9.00 -6.28 0.06
CA ASP A 76 -10.11 -6.44 -0.86
C ASP A 76 -10.13 -5.25 -1.83
N THR A 77 -9.77 -5.47 -3.09
CA THR A 77 -9.70 -4.42 -4.12
C THR A 77 -11.07 -3.91 -4.56
N SER A 78 -12.15 -4.65 -4.27
CA SER A 78 -13.53 -4.23 -4.59
C SER A 78 -14.07 -3.19 -3.60
N LYS A 79 -13.57 -3.22 -2.36
CA LYS A 79 -13.92 -2.24 -1.33
C LYS A 79 -13.38 -0.86 -1.74
N PRO A 80 -14.20 0.21 -1.68
CA PRO A 80 -13.73 1.50 -2.13
C PRO A 80 -12.57 2.02 -1.29
N LEU A 81 -11.62 2.67 -1.96
CA LEU A 81 -10.36 3.13 -1.39
C LEU A 81 -10.17 4.63 -1.63
N ILE A 82 -9.80 5.34 -0.58
CA ILE A 82 -9.50 6.78 -0.60
C ILE A 82 -8.01 6.94 -0.32
N VAL A 83 -7.33 7.76 -1.10
CA VAL A 83 -5.94 8.15 -0.84
C VAL A 83 -5.92 9.58 -0.29
N THR A 84 -5.25 9.78 0.83
CA THR A 84 -5.02 11.12 1.38
C THR A 84 -3.66 11.66 0.95
N SER A 85 -3.52 12.99 0.98
CA SER A 85 -2.19 13.60 0.81
C SER A 85 -1.26 13.14 1.92
N PHE A 86 -0.01 12.86 1.57
CA PHE A 86 1.00 12.47 2.55
C PHE A 86 1.37 13.69 3.40
N VAL A 87 1.66 13.48 4.67
CA VAL A 87 2.04 14.54 5.61
C VAL A 87 3.46 14.34 6.12
N ARG A 88 4.08 15.39 6.63
CA ARG A 88 5.35 15.19 7.34
C ARG A 88 5.11 14.38 8.61
N LEU A 89 6.05 13.51 8.94
CA LEU A 89 5.97 12.68 10.14
C LEU A 89 5.91 13.49 11.45
N ASP A 90 6.40 14.73 11.45
CA ASP A 90 6.35 15.65 12.58
C ASP A 90 5.22 16.70 12.47
N GLN A 91 4.44 16.72 11.39
CA GLN A 91 3.36 17.69 11.14
C GLN A 91 2.13 17.03 10.51
N PHE A 92 1.35 16.29 11.30
CA PHE A 92 0.20 15.51 10.80
C PHE A 92 -1.00 16.33 10.34
N LYS A 93 -1.14 17.58 10.78
CA LYS A 93 -2.33 18.42 10.52
C LYS A 93 -2.31 19.12 9.15
N THR A 94 -1.16 19.17 8.50
CA THR A 94 -0.94 19.97 7.30
C THR A 94 -0.05 19.21 6.32
N THR A 95 -0.42 19.23 5.04
CA THR A 95 0.38 18.62 3.97
C THR A 95 1.18 19.69 3.21
N SER A 96 2.29 19.30 2.59
CA SER A 96 3.11 20.15 1.71
C SER A 96 2.84 19.86 0.23
N GLU A 97 3.49 20.60 -0.68
CA GLU A 97 3.48 20.27 -2.11
C GLU A 97 4.01 18.87 -2.38
N PHE A 98 5.18 18.52 -1.82
CA PHE A 98 5.72 17.16 -1.88
C PHE A 98 4.70 16.11 -1.42
N GLY A 99 4.07 16.32 -0.27
CA GLY A 99 3.07 15.38 0.27
C GLY A 99 1.84 15.22 -0.62
N ARG A 100 1.42 16.30 -1.28
CA ARG A 100 0.34 16.26 -2.28
C ARG A 100 0.75 15.48 -3.52
N VAL A 101 1.92 15.77 -4.10
CA VAL A 101 2.46 15.05 -5.27
C VAL A 101 2.53 13.56 -5.01
N VAL A 102 3.08 13.14 -3.85
CA VAL A 102 3.11 11.73 -3.47
C VAL A 102 1.71 11.11 -3.39
N GLY A 103 0.73 11.87 -2.87
CA GLY A 103 -0.66 11.43 -2.83
C GLY A 103 -1.25 11.24 -4.23
N GLU A 104 -1.07 12.19 -5.14
CA GLU A 104 -1.54 12.08 -6.53
C GLU A 104 -0.89 10.90 -7.26
N SER A 105 0.42 10.75 -7.14
CA SER A 105 1.13 9.62 -7.75
C SER A 105 0.71 8.27 -7.14
N MET A 106 0.35 8.23 -5.85
CA MET A 106 -0.20 7.02 -5.23
C MET A 106 -1.60 6.69 -5.77
N ILE A 107 -2.44 7.69 -6.05
CA ILE A 107 -3.72 7.50 -6.73
C ILE A 107 -3.48 6.85 -8.10
N ASP A 108 -2.54 7.37 -8.89
CA ASP A 108 -2.18 6.80 -10.18
C ASP A 108 -1.72 5.33 -10.08
N GLU A 109 -0.76 5.04 -9.19
CA GLU A 109 -0.26 3.67 -9.00
C GLU A 109 -1.36 2.69 -8.57
N LEU A 110 -2.27 3.10 -7.68
CA LEU A 110 -3.37 2.22 -7.23
C LEU A 110 -4.47 2.11 -8.30
N SER A 111 -4.71 3.15 -9.09
CA SER A 111 -5.66 3.12 -10.21
C SER A 111 -5.21 2.11 -11.27
N ASN A 112 -3.92 2.13 -11.61
CA ASN A 112 -3.30 1.19 -12.55
C ASN A 112 -3.28 -0.26 -12.03
N ARG A 113 -3.61 -0.48 -10.75
CA ARG A 113 -3.72 -1.80 -10.10
C ARG A 113 -5.16 -2.21 -9.78
N GLU A 114 -6.13 -1.60 -10.47
CA GLU A 114 -7.56 -1.96 -10.42
C GLU A 114 -8.22 -1.76 -9.04
N PHE A 115 -7.67 -0.89 -8.19
CA PHE A 115 -8.37 -0.49 -6.97
C PHE A 115 -9.59 0.37 -7.29
N ASN A 116 -10.68 0.12 -6.57
CA ASN A 116 -11.89 0.95 -6.62
C ASN A 116 -11.64 2.31 -5.91
N LEU A 117 -11.01 3.25 -6.60
CA LEU A 117 -10.64 4.56 -6.04
C LEU A 117 -11.82 5.53 -6.00
N ILE A 118 -11.98 6.19 -4.86
CA ILE A 118 -12.89 7.33 -4.70
C ILE A 118 -12.07 8.61 -4.54
N GLU A 119 -12.21 9.51 -5.51
CA GLU A 119 -11.68 10.87 -5.40
C GLU A 119 -12.60 11.72 -4.50
N PHE A 120 -12.27 11.75 -3.22
CA PHE A 120 -13.09 12.43 -2.20
C PHE A 120 -13.16 13.95 -2.41
N ARG A 121 -12.19 14.55 -3.12
CA ARG A 121 -12.19 15.99 -3.47
C ARG A 121 -13.03 16.28 -4.70
N GLY A 122 -13.15 15.33 -5.62
CA GLY A 122 -14.05 15.45 -6.78
C GLY A 122 -15.51 15.38 -6.38
N GLN A 123 -15.82 14.63 -5.30
CA GLN A 123 -17.12 14.68 -4.65
C GLN A 123 -17.42 16.03 -3.97
N MET A 124 -16.38 16.83 -3.67
CA MET A 124 -16.50 18.21 -3.22
C MET A 124 -16.66 19.14 -4.43
N ALA A 125 -17.84 19.06 -5.05
CA ALA A 125 -18.31 19.97 -6.10
C ALA A 125 -17.32 20.20 -7.26
N ILE A 126 -17.40 19.34 -8.28
CA ILE A 126 -17.10 19.78 -9.66
C ILE A 126 -17.89 21.07 -9.88
N SER A 127 -17.16 22.18 -9.91
CA SER A 127 -17.75 23.51 -10.05
C SER A 127 -17.51 23.99 -11.46
N VAL A 128 -18.45 24.75 -11.98
CA VAL A 128 -18.38 25.33 -13.32
C VAL A 128 -18.11 26.82 -13.13
N ASN A 129 -17.06 27.34 -13.78
CA ASN A 129 -16.80 28.77 -13.75
C ASN A 129 -17.75 29.52 -14.72
N ASP A 130 -17.74 30.85 -14.70
CA ASP A 130 -18.60 31.67 -15.56
C ASP A 130 -18.37 31.44 -17.08
N LYS A 131 -17.30 30.73 -17.44
CA LYS A 131 -16.95 30.35 -18.81
C LYS A 131 -17.32 28.91 -19.17
N GLY A 132 -17.94 28.14 -18.27
CA GLY A 132 -18.34 26.76 -18.51
C GLY A 132 -17.25 25.72 -18.27
N GLU A 133 -16.09 26.10 -17.70
CA GLU A 133 -14.99 25.17 -17.44
C GLU A 133 -15.19 24.46 -16.10
N TYR A 134 -15.02 23.14 -16.10
CA TYR A 134 -15.05 22.31 -14.91
C TYR A 134 -13.74 22.45 -14.12
N PHE A 135 -13.84 22.69 -12.81
CA PHE A 135 -12.68 22.72 -11.92
C PHE A 135 -12.97 22.04 -10.58
N LEU A 136 -11.90 21.59 -9.92
CA LEU A 136 -11.96 21.00 -8.58
C LEU A 136 -12.11 22.11 -7.53
N SER A 137 -13.22 22.08 -6.79
CA SER A 137 -13.47 23.00 -5.69
C SER A 137 -13.03 22.40 -4.35
N ARG A 138 -12.59 23.26 -3.42
CA ARG A 138 -12.17 22.85 -2.07
C ARG A 138 -13.03 23.52 -1.01
N LYS A 139 -14.34 23.27 -1.03
CA LYS A 139 -15.27 23.78 -0.02
C LYS A 139 -15.49 22.74 1.09
N PRO A 140 -14.84 22.87 2.25
CA PRO A 140 -14.91 21.85 3.31
C PRO A 140 -16.30 21.72 3.93
N HIS A 141 -17.14 22.75 3.78
CA HIS A 141 -18.48 22.81 4.34
C HIS A 141 -19.49 21.98 3.53
N GLU A 142 -19.10 21.56 2.33
CA GLU A 142 -19.89 20.70 1.43
C GLU A 142 -19.50 19.22 1.58
N LEU A 143 -18.63 18.88 2.55
CA LEU A 143 -18.27 17.50 2.86
C LEU A 143 -19.49 16.73 3.40
N LYS A 144 -19.79 15.58 2.80
CA LYS A 144 -20.77 14.63 3.36
C LYS A 144 -20.32 14.28 4.79
N LYS A 145 -21.25 14.37 5.75
CA LYS A 145 -20.99 14.08 7.17
C LYS A 145 -20.62 12.62 7.44
N GLU A 146 -20.99 11.72 6.52
CA GLU A 146 -20.76 10.29 6.64
C GLU A 146 -19.95 9.79 5.44
N VAL A 147 -18.86 9.08 5.74
CA VAL A 147 -18.06 8.37 4.74
C VAL A 147 -18.45 6.89 4.82
N PRO A 148 -18.82 6.24 3.71
CA PRO A 148 -19.14 4.81 3.72
C PRO A 148 -17.94 3.96 4.17
N SER A 149 -18.18 2.68 4.43
CA SER A 149 -17.10 1.74 4.78
C SER A 149 -16.08 1.68 3.64
N THR A 150 -14.88 2.20 3.90
CA THR A 150 -13.81 2.37 2.90
C THR A 150 -12.46 2.06 3.50
N TYR A 151 -11.53 1.69 2.62
CA TYR A 151 -10.12 1.72 2.95
C TYR A 151 -9.57 3.12 2.75
N VAL A 152 -8.71 3.56 3.66
CA VAL A 152 -8.05 4.86 3.59
C VAL A 152 -6.55 4.65 3.59
N VAL A 153 -5.90 5.06 2.50
CA VAL A 153 -4.45 5.12 2.40
C VAL A 153 -3.99 6.42 3.05
N VAL A 154 -3.26 6.28 4.15
CA VAL A 154 -2.61 7.40 4.83
C VAL A 154 -1.11 7.27 4.70
N GLY A 155 -0.45 8.41 4.54
CA GLY A 155 0.98 8.45 4.28
C GLY A 155 1.71 9.49 5.12
N THR A 156 2.92 9.15 5.54
CA THR A 156 3.85 10.08 6.18
C THR A 156 5.18 10.05 5.46
N TYR A 157 5.88 11.18 5.44
CA TYR A 157 7.26 11.24 4.98
C TYR A 157 8.16 11.94 5.98
N SER A 158 9.43 11.57 6.02
CA SER A 158 10.47 12.24 6.81
C SER A 158 11.71 12.50 5.97
N ARG A 159 12.33 13.65 6.22
CA ARG A 159 13.54 14.10 5.53
C ARG A 159 14.77 13.61 6.28
N GLN A 160 15.72 13.07 5.54
CA GLN A 160 17.06 12.73 5.99
C GLN A 160 18.08 13.29 5.00
N ASN A 161 19.36 13.29 5.36
CA ASN A 161 20.41 13.78 4.50
C ASN A 161 20.45 12.99 3.17
N GLY A 162 20.10 13.63 2.05
CA GLY A 162 20.05 13.03 0.72
C GLY A 162 18.93 12.00 0.49
N LYS A 163 18.00 11.86 1.43
CA LYS A 163 16.99 10.79 1.42
C LYS A 163 15.64 11.25 1.98
N VAL A 164 14.56 10.66 1.47
CA VAL A 164 13.22 10.80 2.00
C VAL A 164 12.68 9.42 2.35
N ILE A 165 12.24 9.23 3.58
CA ILE A 165 11.59 7.98 3.99
C ILE A 165 10.09 8.19 3.87
N LEU A 166 9.43 7.36 3.08
CA LEU A 166 7.98 7.33 2.97
C LEU A 166 7.43 6.11 3.68
N ASN A 167 6.38 6.33 4.48
CA ASN A 167 5.60 5.28 5.11
C ASN A 167 4.15 5.45 4.67
N ALA A 168 3.51 4.35 4.32
CA ALA A 168 2.11 4.33 3.96
C ALA A 168 1.38 3.19 4.70
N ARG A 169 0.12 3.42 5.04
CA ARG A 169 -0.75 2.44 5.69
C ARG A 169 -2.11 2.47 5.04
N VAL A 170 -2.72 1.31 4.90
CA VAL A 170 -4.12 1.19 4.54
C VAL A 170 -4.91 0.85 5.79
N ILE A 171 -5.88 1.70 6.13
CA ILE A 171 -6.68 1.60 7.34
C ILE A 171 -8.14 1.41 6.94
N ASP A 172 -8.84 0.52 7.63
CA ASP A 172 -10.29 0.41 7.54
C ASP A 172 -10.93 1.54 8.36
N ASN A 173 -11.70 2.43 7.72
CA ASN A 173 -12.20 3.65 8.35
C ASN A 173 -13.25 3.40 9.46
N ILE A 174 -13.91 2.23 9.46
CA ILE A 174 -14.91 1.86 10.45
C ILE A 174 -14.26 1.23 11.68
N THR A 175 -13.33 0.29 11.46
CA THR A 175 -12.72 -0.50 12.54
C THR A 175 -11.42 0.08 13.06
N GLY A 176 -10.80 1.02 12.33
CA GLY A 176 -9.48 1.58 12.64
C GLY A 176 -8.31 0.59 12.45
N LYS A 177 -8.58 -0.62 11.95
CA LYS A 177 -7.55 -1.65 11.77
C LYS A 177 -6.60 -1.29 10.63
N VAL A 178 -5.30 -1.46 10.86
CA VAL A 178 -4.29 -1.42 9.79
C VAL A 178 -4.36 -2.73 9.02
N ILE A 179 -4.78 -2.66 7.75
CA ILE A 179 -4.91 -3.82 6.87
C ILE A 179 -3.54 -4.20 6.29
N THR A 180 -2.81 -3.20 5.80
CA THR A 180 -1.45 -3.36 5.27
C THR A 180 -0.63 -2.10 5.49
N SER A 181 0.69 -2.24 5.42
CA SER A 181 1.62 -1.12 5.55
C SER A 181 2.84 -1.31 4.65
N ALA A 182 3.35 -0.19 4.15
CA ALA A 182 4.47 -0.13 3.24
C ALA A 182 5.48 0.94 3.70
N ARG A 183 6.75 0.70 3.40
CA ARG A 183 7.83 1.66 3.66
C ARG A 183 8.86 1.59 2.54
N ALA A 184 9.27 2.75 2.06
CA ALA A 184 10.30 2.87 1.04
C ALA A 184 11.14 4.13 1.27
N THR A 185 12.38 4.11 0.80
CA THR A 185 13.32 5.21 0.93
C THR A 185 13.65 5.73 -0.45
N TYR A 186 13.31 6.99 -0.71
CA TYR A 186 13.71 7.71 -1.90
C TYR A 186 15.09 8.34 -1.68
N VAL A 187 16.08 7.97 -2.48
CA VAL A 187 17.42 8.55 -2.47
C VAL A 187 17.52 9.56 -3.61
N HIS A 188 17.69 10.83 -3.26
CA HIS A 188 17.82 11.92 -4.23
C HIS A 188 19.18 12.65 -4.11
N GLY A 189 19.98 12.33 -3.09
CA GLY A 189 21.36 12.80 -2.95
C GLY A 189 21.53 14.26 -2.50
N LEU A 190 20.45 15.01 -2.29
CA LEU A 190 20.51 16.41 -1.88
C LEU A 190 20.29 16.56 -0.38
N ALA A 191 21.26 17.15 0.33
CA ALA A 191 21.21 17.32 1.78
C ALA A 191 20.06 18.22 2.27
N HIS A 192 19.75 19.25 1.48
CA HIS A 192 18.80 20.31 1.82
C HIS A 192 17.99 20.74 0.60
N ASP A 193 17.28 19.80 -0.02
CA ASP A 193 16.43 20.09 -1.17
C ASP A 193 15.19 20.90 -0.78
N CYS A 194 15.38 22.18 -0.51
CA CYS A 194 14.29 23.05 -0.08
C CYS A 194 13.25 23.28 -1.19
N THR A 195 13.66 23.13 -2.45
CA THR A 195 12.81 23.25 -3.62
C THR A 195 11.74 22.18 -3.64
N MET A 196 12.12 20.91 -3.38
CA MET A 196 11.18 19.79 -3.33
C MET A 196 10.15 19.95 -2.21
N PHE A 197 10.55 20.50 -1.06
CA PHE A 197 9.65 20.63 0.11
C PHE A 197 8.96 21.99 0.19
N GLY A 198 9.25 22.92 -0.72
CA GLY A 198 8.68 24.27 -0.75
C GLY A 198 9.08 25.13 0.45
N ASP A 199 10.26 24.89 1.02
CA ASP A 199 10.74 25.57 2.24
C ASP A 199 12.07 26.30 2.05
N CYS A 200 12.32 26.81 0.84
CA CYS A 200 13.52 27.57 0.55
C CYS A 200 13.59 28.88 1.34
N PRO A 201 14.76 29.21 1.92
CA PRO A 201 14.95 30.49 2.56
C PRO A 201 14.80 31.62 1.53
N PRO A 202 14.29 32.79 1.94
CA PRO A 202 14.17 33.92 1.04
C PRO A 202 15.55 34.32 0.48
N MET A 203 15.58 34.74 -0.79
CA MET A 203 16.81 35.22 -1.41
C MET A 203 17.39 36.39 -0.61
N ARG A 204 18.62 36.23 -0.12
CA ARG A 204 19.33 37.32 0.57
C ARG A 204 19.67 38.40 -0.46
N THR A 205 19.05 39.57 -0.34
CA THR A 205 19.42 40.74 -1.13
C THR A 205 20.59 41.45 -0.46
N ILE A 206 21.71 41.60 -1.17
CA ILE A 206 22.81 42.44 -0.71
C ILE A 206 22.48 43.89 -1.07
N LYS A 207 22.48 44.80 -0.10
CA LYS A 207 22.41 46.24 -0.40
C LYS A 207 23.75 46.67 -0.97
N ILE A 208 23.77 47.10 -2.22
CA ILE A 208 24.94 47.77 -2.80
C ILE A 208 25.04 49.14 -2.14
N VAL A 209 26.06 49.32 -1.30
CA VAL A 209 26.37 50.62 -0.69
C VAL A 209 27.42 51.29 -1.58
N LYS A 210 27.19 52.55 -1.98
CA LYS A 210 28.23 53.31 -2.67
C LYS A 210 29.41 53.54 -1.72
N GLU A 211 30.62 53.29 -2.21
CA GLU A 211 31.85 53.72 -1.55
C GLU A 211 31.84 55.26 -1.43
N LYS A 212 32.24 55.77 -0.26
CA LYS A 212 32.29 57.20 0.04
C LYS A 212 33.58 57.82 -0.46
#